data_AF-A0A0B3APC7-F1
#
_entry.id   AF-A0A0B3APC7-F1
#
_cell.length_a   1.000
_cell.length_b   1.000
_cell.length_c   1.000
_cell.angle_alpha   90.00
_cell.angle_beta   90.00
_cell.angle_gamma   90.00
#
_symmetry.space_group_name_H-M   'P 1'
#
loop_
_entity.id
_entity.type
_entity.pdbx_description
1 polymer ?
#
loop_
_entity_poly.entity_id
_entity_poly.type
_entity_poly.pdbx_seq_one_letter_code
_entity_poly.pdbx_strand_id
1 'polypeptide(L)'
;MYHSGGRKDLLLRFFFEYFVDYQTDQASVLLAGNVLYSGKRDELEKIFKEWKKTKKFNPEVSKDVLNHVFVRCNIKALSFEQEVNIPPHIVLPRLTTTAPGKKNKAEDYIG
;
A
#
# COMPACT_ATOMS: atom_id res chain seq x y z
N MET A 1 -17.46 6.41 21.11
CA MET A 1 -18.06 5.07 20.87
C MET A 1 -19.26 5.26 19.96
N TYR A 2 -19.18 4.85 18.69
CA TYR A 2 -20.36 4.86 17.80
C TYR A 2 -21.01 3.47 17.83
N HIS A 3 -22.28 3.44 18.22
CA HIS A 3 -23.13 2.26 18.25
C HIS A 3 -24.00 2.26 16.99
N SER A 4 -23.83 1.27 16.11
CA SER A 4 -24.83 0.87 15.12
C SER A 4 -25.26 -0.56 15.44
N GLY A 5 -26.57 -0.80 15.49
CA GLY A 5 -27.18 -2.04 15.97
C GLY A 5 -26.97 -3.25 15.05
N GLY A 6 -26.97 -4.43 15.66
CA GLY A 6 -27.05 -5.73 14.98
C GLY A 6 -25.72 -6.48 14.90
N ARG A 7 -25.44 -7.30 15.91
CA ARG A 7 -24.25 -8.17 16.08
C ARG A 7 -22.96 -7.36 16.35
N LYS A 8 -22.36 -7.55 17.54
CA LYS A 8 -21.03 -6.99 17.87
C LYS A 8 -19.98 -7.73 17.06
N ASP A 9 -19.82 -7.35 15.81
CA ASP A 9 -18.77 -7.91 14.96
C ASP A 9 -17.41 -7.53 15.56
N LEU A 10 -16.63 -8.56 15.87
CA LEU A 10 -15.27 -8.40 16.31
C LEU A 10 -14.47 -7.86 15.12
N LEU A 11 -13.77 -6.75 15.31
CA LEU A 11 -12.89 -6.15 14.30
C LEU A 11 -11.52 -5.93 14.92
N LEU A 12 -10.48 -6.14 14.13
CA LEU A 12 -9.11 -5.76 14.51
C LEU A 12 -8.79 -4.39 13.90
N ARG A 13 -8.20 -3.51 14.71
CA ARG A 13 -7.79 -2.18 14.28
C ARG A 13 -6.27 -2.12 14.19
N PHE A 14 -5.76 -1.83 13.00
CA PHE A 14 -4.34 -1.65 12.74
C PHE A 14 -4.10 -0.16 12.52
N PHE A 15 -3.30 0.46 13.38
CA PHE A 15 -2.82 1.83 13.15
C PHE A 15 -1.59 1.80 12.26
N PHE A 16 -1.48 2.77 11.36
CA PHE A 16 -0.35 2.86 10.45
C PHE A 16 0.09 4.31 10.27
N GLU A 17 1.36 4.46 9.90
CA GLU A 17 1.94 5.66 9.34
C GLU A 17 2.56 5.27 8.00
N TYR A 18 2.21 6.01 6.97
CA TYR A 18 2.78 5.89 5.63
C TYR A 18 3.57 7.16 5.34
N PHE A 19 4.85 6.99 4.99
CA PHE A 19 5.80 8.08 4.84
C PHE A 19 6.52 7.98 3.49
N VAL A 20 6.59 9.11 2.79
CA VAL A 20 7.35 9.26 1.55
C VAL A 20 8.31 10.44 1.71
N ASP A 21 9.58 10.20 1.41
CA ASP A 21 10.66 11.17 1.52
C ASP A 21 11.18 11.54 0.13
N TYR A 22 11.05 12.81 -0.25
CA TYR A 22 11.43 13.33 -1.56
C TYR A 22 12.75 14.07 -1.47
N GLN A 23 13.85 13.31 -1.33
CA GLN A 23 15.18 13.83 -1.02
C GLN A 23 15.23 14.54 0.33
N THR A 24 16.30 14.29 1.08
CA THR A 24 16.44 14.78 2.45
C THR A 24 16.22 16.30 2.51
N ASP A 25 15.23 16.72 3.30
CA ASP A 25 14.85 18.10 3.63
C ASP A 25 14.14 18.94 2.54
N GLN A 26 13.73 18.36 1.40
CA GLN A 26 12.99 19.13 0.39
C GLN A 26 11.47 19.01 0.51
N ALA A 27 10.95 17.79 0.64
CA ALA A 27 9.54 17.55 0.83
C ALA A 27 9.29 16.16 1.44
N SER A 28 8.21 16.02 2.19
CA SER A 28 7.75 14.72 2.68
C SER A 28 6.23 14.65 2.72
N VAL A 29 5.70 13.43 2.64
CA VAL A 29 4.29 13.13 2.84
C VAL A 29 4.15 12.17 4.00
N LEU A 30 3.39 12.56 5.02
CA LEU A 30 3.01 11.71 6.15
C LEU A 30 1.50 11.50 6.17
N LEU A 31 1.07 10.25 6.03
CA LEU A 31 -0.32 9.82 6.12
C LEU A 31 -0.48 8.86 7.30
N ALA A 32 -1.16 9.30 8.35
CA ALA A 32 -1.48 8.48 9.51
C ALA A 32 -2.95 8.06 9.48
N GLY A 33 -3.23 6.82 9.87
CA GLY A 33 -4.59 6.32 9.85
C GLY A 33 -4.72 4.93 10.46
N ASN A 34 -5.85 4.28 10.16
CA ASN A 34 -6.09 2.92 10.58
C ASN A 34 -6.86 2.09 9.57
N VAL A 35 -6.58 0.78 9.57
CA VAL A 35 -7.33 -0.22 8.82
C VAL A 35 -8.23 -0.97 9.80
N LEU A 36 -9.51 -1.12 9.45
CA LEU A 36 -10.45 -1.99 10.14
C LEU A 36 -10.48 -3.33 9.41
N TYR A 37 -9.97 -4.37 10.08
CA TYR A 37 -9.85 -5.71 9.55
C TYR A 37 -10.96 -6.60 10.10
N SER A 38 -11.80 -7.12 9.20
CA SER A 38 -12.93 -8.00 9.49
C SER A 38 -12.67 -9.43 9.05
N GLY A 39 -13.26 -10.40 9.73
CA GLY A 39 -13.11 -11.82 9.43
C GLY A 39 -13.94 -12.68 10.37
N LYS A 40 -13.75 -14.00 10.34
CA LYS A 40 -14.43 -14.88 11.30
C LYS A 40 -13.90 -14.63 12.71
N ARG A 41 -14.79 -14.65 13.70
CA ARG A 41 -14.46 -14.34 15.10
C ARG A 41 -13.26 -15.14 15.62
N ASP A 42 -13.25 -16.46 15.40
CA ASP A 42 -12.18 -17.34 15.91
C ASP A 42 -10.81 -17.03 15.29
N GLU A 43 -10.79 -16.67 14.01
CA GLU A 43 -9.58 -16.25 13.30
C GLU A 43 -9.04 -14.94 13.85
N LEU A 44 -9.91 -13.94 14.06
CA LEU A 44 -9.53 -12.65 14.62
C LEU A 44 -9.01 -12.78 16.06
N GLU A 45 -9.64 -13.62 16.89
CA GLU A 45 -9.15 -13.90 18.24
C GLU A 45 -7.79 -14.59 18.23
N LYS A 46 -7.55 -15.51 17.28
CA LYS A 46 -6.25 -16.17 17.10
C LYS A 46 -5.17 -15.16 16.71
N ILE A 47 -5.44 -14.31 15.71
CA ILE A 47 -4.52 -13.25 15.28
C ILE A 47 -4.17 -12.32 16.44
N PHE A 48 -5.16 -11.90 17.23
CA PHE A 48 -4.95 -11.02 18.36
C PHE A 48 -4.14 -11.68 19.50
N LYS A 49 -4.42 -12.96 19.80
CA LYS A 49 -3.66 -13.73 20.80
C LYS A 49 -2.22 -13.93 20.36
N GLU A 50 -1.99 -14.23 19.07
CA GLU A 50 -0.65 -14.38 18.51
C GLU A 50 0.13 -13.05 18.59
N TRP A 51 -0.46 -11.95 18.15
CA TRP A 51 0.13 -10.61 18.28
C TRP A 51 0.51 -10.27 19.72
N LYS A 52 -0.36 -10.57 20.69
CA LYS A 52 -0.06 -10.33 22.12
C LYS A 52 1.16 -11.10 22.62
N LYS A 53 1.39 -12.31 22.08
CA LYS A 53 2.52 -13.18 22.48
C LYS A 53 3.81 -12.83 21.75
N THR A 54 3.75 -12.64 20.44
CA THR A 54 4.94 -12.57 19.58
C THR A 54 5.29 -11.15 19.17
N LYS A 55 4.33 -10.22 19.24
CA LYS A 55 4.41 -8.87 18.63
C LYS A 55 4.78 -8.92 17.15
N LYS A 56 4.47 -10.02 16.48
CA LYS A 56 4.67 -10.23 15.05
C LYS A 56 3.32 -10.44 14.39
N PHE A 57 3.16 -9.86 13.21
CA PHE A 57 2.00 -10.10 12.38
C PHE A 57 2.17 -11.41 11.60
N ASN A 58 1.08 -12.15 11.43
CA ASN A 58 1.04 -13.23 10.46
C ASN A 58 1.34 -12.64 9.05
N PRO A 59 2.19 -13.29 8.23
CA PRO A 59 2.51 -12.81 6.87
C PRO A 59 1.30 -12.47 6.01
N GLU A 60 0.24 -13.29 6.05
CA GLU A 60 -0.98 -13.07 5.26
C GLU A 60 -1.75 -11.83 5.74
N VAL A 61 -1.92 -11.69 7.06
CA VAL A 61 -2.56 -10.50 7.66
C VAL A 61 -1.76 -9.23 7.33
N SER A 62 -0.43 -9.32 7.38
CA SER A 62 0.46 -8.21 7.04
C SER A 62 0.27 -7.80 5.58
N LYS A 63 0.26 -8.77 4.68
CA LYS A 63 0.08 -8.55 3.24
C LYS A 63 -1.25 -7.85 2.96
N ASP A 64 -2.34 -8.30 3.55
CA ASP A 64 -3.66 -7.70 3.34
C ASP A 64 -3.73 -6.27 3.87
N VAL A 65 -3.25 -6.04 5.09
CA VAL A 65 -3.23 -4.71 5.72
C VAL A 65 -2.33 -3.76 4.93
N LEU A 66 -1.10 -4.18 4.59
CA LEU A 66 -0.15 -3.35 3.86
C LEU A 66 -0.64 -3.02 2.44
N ASN A 67 -1.19 -4.00 1.72
CA ASN A 67 -1.76 -3.74 0.39
C ASN A 67 -2.91 -2.72 0.46
N HIS A 68 -3.78 -2.85 1.47
CA HIS A 68 -4.85 -1.88 1.68
C HIS A 68 -4.30 -0.47 1.95
N VAL A 69 -3.30 -0.35 2.83
CA VAL A 69 -2.62 0.91 3.12
C VAL A 69 -1.96 1.48 1.87
N PHE A 70 -1.20 0.69 1.13
CA PHE A 70 -0.46 1.13 -0.06
C PHE A 70 -1.39 1.63 -1.16
N VAL A 71 -2.47 0.90 -1.48
CA VAL A 71 -3.42 1.35 -2.52
C VAL A 71 -3.99 2.73 -2.16
N ARG A 72 -4.43 2.92 -0.90
CA ARG A 72 -5.06 4.17 -0.47
C ARG A 72 -4.04 5.31 -0.35
N CYS A 73 -2.89 5.04 0.25
CA CYS A 73 -1.89 6.05 0.54
C CYS A 73 -1.11 6.46 -0.71
N ASN A 74 -0.75 5.54 -1.60
CA ASN A 74 -0.07 5.89 -2.86
C ASN A 74 -0.96 6.80 -3.72
N ILE A 75 -2.27 6.52 -3.81
CA ILE A 75 -3.20 7.38 -4.56
C ILE A 75 -3.25 8.78 -3.93
N LYS A 76 -3.32 8.86 -2.60
CA LYS A 76 -3.43 10.16 -1.92
C LYS A 76 -2.14 10.97 -1.96
N ALA A 77 -1.00 10.30 -1.77
CA ALA A 77 0.32 10.90 -1.90
C ALA A 77 0.51 11.43 -3.33
N LEU A 78 0.16 10.65 -4.36
CA LEU A 78 0.23 11.07 -5.75
C LEU A 78 -0.60 12.34 -6.04
N SER A 79 -1.79 12.46 -5.44
CA SER A 79 -2.60 13.68 -5.53
C SER A 79 -1.87 14.88 -4.93
N PHE A 80 -1.24 14.73 -3.76
CA PHE A 80 -0.46 15.80 -3.13
C PHE A 80 0.77 16.17 -3.96
N GLU A 81 1.46 15.19 -4.53
CA GLU A 81 2.60 15.43 -5.41
C GLU A 81 2.23 16.31 -6.61
N GLN A 82 1.05 16.08 -7.20
CA GLN A 82 0.53 16.88 -8.29
C GLN A 82 0.18 18.31 -7.84
N GLU A 83 -0.40 18.47 -6.66
CA GLU A 83 -0.78 19.79 -6.10
C GLU A 83 0.44 20.68 -5.83
N VAL A 84 1.56 20.08 -5.41
CA VAL A 84 2.82 20.81 -5.12
C VAL A 84 3.88 20.70 -6.22
N ASN A 85 3.54 20.09 -7.35
CA ASN A 85 4.40 19.96 -8.53
C ASN A 85 5.77 19.30 -8.24
N ILE A 86 5.76 18.20 -7.49
CA ILE A 86 6.95 17.37 -7.24
C ILE A 86 6.89 16.06 -8.05
N PRO A 87 8.04 15.42 -8.32
CA PRO A 87 8.06 14.14 -9.05
C PRO A 87 7.28 13.05 -8.30
N PRO A 88 6.60 12.14 -9.02
CA PRO A 88 5.85 11.07 -8.38
C PRO A 88 6.76 10.03 -7.71
N HIS A 89 6.40 9.54 -6.52
CA HIS A 89 7.15 8.47 -5.83
C HIS A 89 6.99 7.09 -6.47
N ILE A 90 5.95 6.89 -7.27
CA ILE A 90 5.71 5.64 -7.99
C ILE A 90 5.92 5.81 -9.48
N VAL A 91 6.37 4.72 -10.12
CA VAL A 91 6.45 4.65 -11.57
C VAL A 91 5.03 4.58 -12.15
N LEU A 92 4.65 5.62 -12.88
CA LEU A 92 3.39 5.63 -13.61
C LEU A 92 3.51 4.80 -14.90
N PRO A 93 2.45 4.07 -15.28
CA PRO A 93 2.43 3.37 -16.56
C PRO A 93 2.57 4.37 -17.71
N ARG A 94 3.44 4.03 -18.67
CA ARG A 94 3.68 4.84 -19.87
C ARG A 94 3.25 4.09 -21.10
N LEU A 95 2.62 4.79 -22.04
CA LEU A 95 2.39 4.25 -23.38
C LEU A 95 3.74 4.22 -24.12
N THR A 96 4.15 3.02 -24.55
CA THR A 96 5.32 2.84 -25.40
C THR A 96 4.84 2.49 -26.82
N THR A 97 5.37 3.17 -27.84
CA THR A 97 5.06 2.90 -29.26
C THR A 97 5.81 1.70 -29.84
N THR A 98 6.56 0.96 -29.02
CA THR A 98 7.27 -0.24 -29.46
C THR A 98 6.29 -1.39 -29.65
N ALA A 99 5.91 -1.66 -30.89
CA ALA A 99 5.21 -2.90 -31.23
C ALA A 99 6.06 -4.11 -30.77
N PRO A 100 5.48 -5.11 -30.10
CA PRO A 100 6.21 -6.33 -29.76
C PRO A 100 6.61 -7.04 -31.07
N GLY A 101 7.90 -7.04 -31.42
CA GLY A 101 8.44 -7.92 -32.45
C GLY A 101 9.28 -7.34 -33.59
N LYS A 102 9.62 -6.05 -33.65
CA LYS A 102 10.65 -5.58 -34.60
C LYS A 102 12.04 -5.62 -33.96
N LYS A 103 12.68 -6.79 -34.00
CA LYS A 103 14.14 -6.87 -33.91
C LYS A 103 14.73 -6.07 -35.07
N ASN A 104 15.59 -5.11 -34.78
CA ASN A 104 16.29 -4.35 -35.82
C ASN A 104 17.25 -5.30 -36.53
N LYS A 105 16.89 -5.74 -37.74
CA LYS A 105 17.71 -6.61 -38.60
C LYS A 105 19.08 -6.01 -38.99
N ALA A 106 19.35 -4.75 -38.64
CA ALA A 106 20.62 -4.09 -38.94
C ALA A 106 21.79 -4.61 -38.09
N GLU A 107 21.53 -5.20 -36.91
CA GLU A 107 22.58 -5.72 -36.02
C GLU A 107 23.10 -7.10 -36.45
N ASP A 108 22.43 -7.79 -37.38
CA ASP A 108 22.82 -9.12 -37.91
C ASP A 108 23.75 -9.06 -39.15
N TYR A 109 24.00 -7.88 -39.72
CA TYR A 109 24.86 -7.73 -40.92
C TYR A 109 26.28 -7.22 -40.63
N ILE A 110 26.57 -6.94 -39.36
CA ILE A 110 27.88 -6.51 -38.87
C ILE A 110 28.41 -7.59 -37.92
N GLY A 111 28.61 -8.80 -38.47
CA GLY A 111 29.21 -9.95 -37.82
C GLY A 111 29.84 -10.86 -38.84
#